data_AF-A0AA39IME5-F1
#
_entry.id   AF-A0AA39IME5-F1
#
_cell.length_a   1.000
_cell.length_b   1.000
_cell.length_c   1.000
_cell.angle_alpha   90.00
_cell.angle_beta   90.00
_cell.angle_gamma   90.00
#
_symmetry.space_group_name_H-M   'P 1'
#
loop_
_entity.id
_entity.type
_entity.pdbx_description
1 polymer ?
#
loop_
_entity_poly.entity_id
_entity_poly.type
_entity_poly.pdbx_seq_one_letter_code
_entity_poly.pdbx_strand_id
1 'polypeptide(L)'
;MDVNSLYKGLPYIIIPTLVAPIHLRILCVLLRYEEYRKMQCYKIMTHIEVFDCLIIPYYICQGLSTILKSQLTGLTVFFGSINASLLTCIVCMDMVLALNRLKVLCDVKYPTAIDKITIWLSGAVSFGITLLPFAGFKLSEDEFELRADLNRPWTKYNGIYLSFVPIFCSLITFFIYLFVCAVLAYKRIRIFLKKSYRSQECYCIMIHIGVAQCLFAPGMIINTTRVLTGANFWILPEITTKLFPSENRMEALMSVALAMNRLKVMCGLRYPSAIHTAIVAFAWVFGVVNYGLLFSPWYNFYMSDQDYLSHYDMSKPLTPTMKTMGSVVIICCSIIQLVLYTIIVAYIIRMQGKLSKKLQSRKEMNILLYACARFLFDVVAVCAVYGYFPIPDTEFGHISALQVIVWLGGATFCGVCYSSLAGFLLSADGFTLQGDFSKPWTASIGFYLAYIPLGSFLTTFTTYIVIFLYLLYKKARTENIQTNSAEWRILAQAVVRFLGDGSIEATLFYQITFTVDNTSPMFSQIFHFASLINFVCIPPIVFLIGAKPRNRYYDVREESVDSSRTGEGNESILELM
;
A
#
# COMPACT_ATOMS: atom_id res chain seq x y z
N MET A 1 39.77 8.60 14.85
CA MET A 1 38.49 8.28 14.19
C MET A 1 37.95 9.54 13.57
N ASP A 2 37.55 9.47 12.30
CA ASP A 2 36.89 10.57 11.60
C ASP A 2 35.43 10.67 12.06
N VAL A 3 34.99 11.86 12.44
CA VAL A 3 33.61 12.12 12.92
C VAL A 3 32.59 11.70 11.86
N ASN A 4 32.92 11.85 10.57
CA ASN A 4 32.06 11.44 9.46
C ASN A 4 31.88 9.92 9.43
N SER A 5 32.94 9.13 9.64
CA SER A 5 32.84 7.66 9.69
C SER A 5 32.07 7.15 10.89
N LEU A 6 32.20 7.84 12.04
CA LEU A 6 31.42 7.54 13.22
C LEU A 6 29.92 7.75 12.95
N TYR A 7 29.57 8.87 12.31
CA TYR A 7 28.19 9.18 11.93
C TYR A 7 27.65 8.21 10.87
N LYS A 8 28.46 7.78 9.89
CA LYS A 8 28.07 6.80 8.87
C LYS A 8 27.71 5.46 9.49
N GLY A 9 28.60 4.90 10.32
CA GLY A 9 28.49 3.52 10.73
C GLY A 9 27.67 3.29 12.02
N LEU A 10 27.54 4.28 12.91
CA LEU A 10 26.69 4.15 14.11
C LEU A 10 25.25 3.73 13.78
N PRO A 11 24.59 4.31 12.75
CA PRO A 11 23.33 3.85 12.22
C PRO A 11 23.21 2.35 11.99
N TYR A 12 24.15 1.81 11.22
CA TYR A 12 24.21 0.41 10.86
C TYR A 12 24.44 -0.52 12.05
N ILE A 13 24.90 -0.01 13.20
CA ILE A 13 25.04 -0.77 14.43
C ILE A 13 23.82 -0.63 15.33
N ILE A 14 23.44 0.61 15.66
CA ILE A 14 22.42 0.91 16.67
C ILE A 14 21.10 0.30 16.25
N ILE A 15 20.73 0.48 14.99
CA ILE A 15 19.40 0.13 14.55
C ILE A 15 19.21 -1.37 14.51
N PRO A 16 20.01 -2.18 13.79
CA PRO A 16 19.81 -3.62 13.74
C PRO A 16 19.89 -4.24 15.15
N THR A 17 20.69 -3.66 16.04
CA THR A 17 20.75 -4.05 17.46
C THR A 17 19.44 -3.77 18.20
N LEU A 18 18.79 -2.63 17.94
CA LEU A 18 17.48 -2.31 18.52
C LEU A 18 16.36 -3.20 17.95
N VAL A 19 16.48 -3.64 16.70
CA VAL A 19 15.47 -4.48 16.04
C VAL A 19 15.61 -5.94 16.35
N ALA A 20 16.84 -6.43 16.48
CA ALA A 20 17.12 -7.85 16.63
C ALA A 20 16.26 -8.54 17.68
N PRO A 21 16.04 -7.97 18.89
CA PRO A 21 15.17 -8.56 19.91
C PRO A 21 13.76 -8.83 19.43
N ILE A 22 13.36 -8.14 18.38
CA ILE A 22 12.01 -8.06 17.94
C ILE A 22 11.69 -8.96 16.77
N HIS A 23 12.55 -9.02 15.75
CA HIS A 23 12.53 -10.13 14.79
C HIS A 23 12.66 -11.46 15.54
N LEU A 24 13.56 -11.53 16.53
CA LEU A 24 13.67 -12.71 17.41
C LEU A 24 12.38 -13.00 18.16
N ARG A 25 11.62 -12.00 18.61
CA ARG A 25 10.35 -12.23 19.29
C ARG A 25 9.21 -12.59 18.33
N ILE A 26 9.14 -12.02 17.12
CA ILE A 26 8.21 -12.49 16.06
C ILE A 26 8.50 -13.95 15.77
N LEU A 27 9.77 -14.27 15.50
CA LEU A 27 10.24 -15.62 15.25
C LEU A 27 9.89 -16.57 16.41
N CYS A 28 10.16 -16.16 17.66
CA CYS A 28 9.76 -16.93 18.85
C CYS A 28 8.25 -17.16 18.91
N VAL A 29 7.41 -16.18 18.57
CA VAL A 29 5.95 -16.33 18.55
C VAL A 29 5.55 -17.34 17.47
N LEU A 30 6.07 -17.20 16.25
CA LEU A 30 5.77 -18.12 15.15
C LEU A 30 6.24 -19.56 15.44
N LEU A 31 7.35 -19.72 16.15
CA LEU A 31 7.89 -21.04 16.55
C LEU A 31 7.19 -21.64 17.79
N ARG A 32 6.71 -20.81 18.72
CA ARG A 32 6.14 -21.26 20.00
C ARG A 32 4.69 -21.74 19.86
N TYR A 33 3.88 -21.08 19.04
CA TYR A 33 2.45 -21.42 18.92
C TYR A 33 2.21 -22.49 17.84
N GLU A 34 1.69 -23.64 18.27
CA GLU A 34 1.46 -24.78 17.38
C GLU A 34 0.45 -24.48 16.26
N GLU A 35 -0.56 -23.65 16.52
CA GLU A 35 -1.56 -23.22 15.54
C GLU A 35 -0.91 -22.57 14.30
N TYR A 36 0.05 -21.66 14.51
CA TYR A 36 0.79 -21.03 13.41
C TYR A 36 1.65 -22.04 12.67
N ARG A 37 2.29 -22.97 13.39
CA ARG A 37 3.11 -24.03 12.77
C ARG A 37 2.32 -25.00 11.92
N LYS A 38 1.00 -25.13 12.08
CA LYS A 38 0.17 -26.01 11.21
C LYS A 38 -0.12 -25.37 9.86
N MET A 39 -0.19 -24.05 9.80
CA MET A 39 -0.57 -23.30 8.61
C MET A 39 0.63 -23.01 7.69
N GLN A 40 0.50 -23.35 6.40
CA GLN A 40 1.59 -23.21 5.42
C GLN A 40 2.09 -21.76 5.28
N CYS A 41 1.21 -20.76 5.26
CA CYS A 41 1.61 -19.36 5.13
C CYS A 41 2.51 -18.89 6.29
N TYR A 42 2.20 -19.31 7.52
CA TYR A 42 2.99 -18.95 8.68
C TYR A 42 4.33 -19.68 8.70
N LYS A 43 4.40 -20.93 8.20
CA LYS A 43 5.71 -21.59 7.98
C LYS A 43 6.60 -20.79 7.03
N ILE A 44 6.05 -20.25 5.94
CA ILE A 44 6.80 -19.42 4.99
C ILE A 44 7.27 -18.13 5.69
N MET A 45 6.36 -17.44 6.40
CA MET A 45 6.71 -16.25 7.18
C MET A 45 7.79 -16.53 8.24
N THR A 46 7.76 -17.68 8.91
CA THR A 46 8.81 -18.08 9.86
C THR A 46 10.17 -18.15 9.17
N HIS A 47 10.27 -18.69 7.96
CA HIS A 47 11.54 -18.75 7.24
C HIS A 47 12.02 -17.37 6.79
N ILE A 48 11.12 -16.49 6.35
CA ILE A 48 11.45 -15.08 6.03
C ILE A 48 12.06 -14.41 7.26
N GLU A 49 11.42 -14.53 8.42
CA GLU A 49 11.92 -13.94 9.68
C GLU A 49 13.25 -14.53 10.15
N VAL A 50 13.52 -15.81 9.86
CA VAL A 50 14.85 -16.41 10.08
C VAL A 50 15.89 -15.72 9.19
N PHE A 51 15.58 -15.47 7.92
CA PHE A 51 16.49 -14.77 7.01
C PHE A 51 16.71 -13.32 7.43
N ASP A 52 15.67 -12.60 7.85
CA ASP A 52 15.79 -11.25 8.40
C ASP A 52 16.72 -11.21 9.62
N CYS A 53 16.59 -12.20 10.53
CA CYS A 53 17.51 -12.32 11.67
C CYS A 53 18.97 -12.58 11.23
N LEU A 54 19.19 -13.34 10.16
CA LEU A 54 20.53 -13.63 9.62
C LEU A 54 21.14 -12.46 8.85
N ILE A 55 20.34 -11.49 8.40
CA ILE A 55 20.79 -10.26 7.76
C ILE A 55 21.34 -9.25 8.79
N ILE A 56 20.86 -9.27 10.04
CA ILE A 56 21.26 -8.31 11.07
C ILE A 56 22.78 -8.25 11.33
N PRO A 57 23.51 -9.38 11.47
CA PRO A 57 24.96 -9.35 11.64
C PRO A 57 25.70 -8.62 10.52
N TYR A 58 25.22 -8.70 9.27
CA TYR A 58 25.81 -7.97 8.15
C TYR A 58 25.80 -6.47 8.41
N TYR A 59 24.64 -5.90 8.76
CA TYR A 59 24.55 -4.46 9.00
C TYR A 59 25.40 -4.02 10.19
N ILE A 60 25.47 -4.81 11.27
CA ILE A 60 26.35 -4.49 12.41
C ILE A 60 27.83 -4.50 11.98
N CYS A 61 28.26 -5.54 11.26
CA CYS A 61 29.64 -5.63 10.74
C CYS A 61 29.95 -4.51 9.75
N GLN A 62 29.00 -4.16 8.89
CA GLN A 62 29.09 -3.05 7.95
C GLN A 62 29.32 -1.73 8.70
N GLY A 63 28.50 -1.43 9.71
CA GLY A 63 28.66 -0.24 10.53
C GLY A 63 30.00 -0.18 11.26
N LEU A 64 30.45 -1.31 11.84
CA LEU A 64 31.76 -1.39 12.49
C LEU A 64 32.92 -1.17 11.49
N SER A 65 32.86 -1.78 10.30
CA SER A 65 33.87 -1.58 9.26
C SER A 65 33.94 -0.13 8.80
N THR A 66 32.79 0.53 8.63
CA THR A 66 32.72 1.95 8.29
C THR A 66 33.30 2.83 9.40
N ILE A 67 32.98 2.56 10.67
CA ILE A 67 33.49 3.30 11.83
C ILE A 67 35.02 3.16 11.97
N LEU A 68 35.53 1.94 11.81
CA LEU A 68 36.94 1.62 12.01
C LEU A 68 37.81 1.94 10.79
N LYS A 69 37.18 2.33 9.66
CA LYS A 69 37.83 2.44 8.34
C LYS A 69 38.71 1.22 8.04
N SER A 70 38.24 0.04 8.41
CA SER A 70 38.99 -1.21 8.29
C SER A 70 38.05 -2.33 7.89
N GLN A 71 38.48 -3.16 6.95
CA GLN A 71 37.78 -4.39 6.64
C GLN A 71 38.01 -5.33 7.82
N LEU A 72 36.99 -5.57 8.64
CA LEU A 72 37.04 -6.47 9.81
C LEU A 72 37.45 -7.91 9.43
N THR A 73 38.72 -8.14 9.13
CA THR A 73 39.29 -9.44 8.70
C THR A 73 38.48 -10.14 7.60
N GLY A 74 37.82 -9.39 6.71
CA GLY A 74 36.96 -9.93 5.65
C GLY A 74 35.55 -10.36 6.11
N LEU A 75 35.21 -10.27 7.39
CA LEU A 75 33.89 -10.64 7.93
C LEU A 75 32.76 -9.84 7.28
N THR A 76 32.98 -8.56 7.01
CA THR A 76 31.95 -7.71 6.37
C THR A 76 31.65 -8.16 4.94
N VAL A 77 32.67 -8.53 4.16
CA VAL A 77 32.47 -9.10 2.82
C VAL A 77 31.74 -10.44 2.90
N PHE A 78 32.10 -11.28 3.86
CA PHE A 78 31.47 -12.57 4.08
C PHE A 78 29.97 -12.42 4.40
N PHE A 79 29.63 -11.61 5.40
CA PHE A 79 28.23 -11.35 5.75
C PHE A 79 27.47 -10.59 4.66
N GLY A 80 28.13 -9.71 3.90
CA GLY A 80 27.52 -9.04 2.74
C GLY A 80 27.16 -10.01 1.63
N SER A 81 27.99 -11.02 1.39
CA SER A 81 27.71 -12.10 0.43
C SER A 81 26.51 -12.94 0.88
N ILE A 82 26.42 -13.25 2.18
CA ILE A 82 25.26 -13.92 2.77
C ILE A 82 24.00 -13.06 2.61
N ASN A 83 24.07 -11.77 2.94
CA ASN A 83 22.94 -10.84 2.85
C ASN A 83 22.36 -10.79 1.43
N ALA A 84 23.21 -10.66 0.39
CA ALA A 84 22.76 -10.64 -0.99
C ALA A 84 21.96 -11.90 -1.38
N SER A 85 22.41 -13.06 -0.91
CA SER A 85 21.69 -14.33 -1.13
C SER A 85 20.41 -14.44 -0.31
N LEU A 86 20.43 -14.04 0.96
CA LEU A 86 19.23 -14.04 1.81
C LEU A 86 18.13 -13.14 1.24
N LEU A 87 18.48 -11.97 0.71
CA LEU A 87 17.51 -11.07 0.08
C LEU A 87 16.83 -11.73 -1.13
N THR A 88 17.61 -12.43 -1.97
CA THR A 88 17.05 -13.21 -3.09
C THR A 88 16.12 -14.31 -2.61
N CYS A 89 16.48 -15.03 -1.53
CA CYS A 89 15.63 -16.04 -0.92
C CYS A 89 14.30 -15.46 -0.41
N ILE A 90 14.33 -14.28 0.24
CA ILE A 90 13.14 -13.61 0.76
C ILE A 90 12.18 -13.29 -0.39
N VAL A 91 12.65 -12.71 -1.49
CA VAL A 91 11.80 -12.39 -2.65
C VAL A 91 11.19 -13.66 -3.28
N CYS A 92 11.94 -14.75 -3.35
CA CYS A 92 11.40 -16.03 -3.79
C CYS A 92 10.33 -16.58 -2.82
N MET A 93 10.50 -16.39 -1.50
CA MET A 93 9.50 -16.77 -0.51
C MET A 93 8.23 -15.93 -0.60
N ASP A 94 8.33 -14.65 -0.95
CA ASP A 94 7.15 -13.80 -1.22
C ASP A 94 6.35 -14.30 -2.42
N MET A 95 7.03 -14.77 -3.48
CA MET A 95 6.36 -15.42 -4.60
C MET A 95 5.64 -16.70 -4.18
N VAL A 96 6.26 -17.53 -3.33
CA VAL A 96 5.61 -18.73 -2.79
C VAL A 96 4.44 -18.38 -1.86
N LEU A 97 4.54 -17.28 -1.10
CA LEU A 97 3.43 -16.77 -0.31
C LEU A 97 2.27 -16.33 -1.21
N ALA A 98 2.55 -15.69 -2.35
CA ALA A 98 1.53 -15.33 -3.34
C ALA A 98 0.88 -16.56 -3.98
N LEU A 99 1.66 -17.58 -4.34
CA LEU A 99 1.13 -18.88 -4.80
C LEU A 99 0.25 -19.55 -3.73
N ASN A 100 0.63 -19.46 -2.46
CA ASN A 100 -0.19 -19.96 -1.37
C ASN A 100 -1.53 -19.20 -1.28
N ARG A 101 -1.54 -17.88 -1.47
CA ARG A 101 -2.79 -17.09 -1.55
C ARG A 101 -3.64 -17.49 -2.75
N LEU A 102 -3.02 -17.74 -3.90
CA LEU A 102 -3.70 -18.25 -5.09
C LEU A 102 -4.39 -19.59 -4.80
N LYS A 103 -3.67 -20.54 -4.18
CA LYS A 103 -4.21 -21.83 -3.76
C LYS A 103 -5.40 -21.69 -2.82
N VAL A 104 -5.27 -20.90 -1.76
CA VAL A 104 -6.30 -20.77 -0.71
C VAL A 104 -7.52 -19.97 -1.20
N LEU A 105 -7.32 -18.86 -1.92
CA LEU A 105 -8.41 -17.96 -2.30
C LEU A 105 -9.10 -18.39 -3.60
N CYS A 106 -8.37 -19.01 -4.52
CA CYS A 106 -8.87 -19.40 -5.84
C CYS A 106 -9.11 -20.92 -5.98
N ASP A 107 -8.82 -21.71 -4.94
CA ASP A 107 -8.93 -23.18 -4.96
C ASP A 107 -8.12 -23.85 -6.09
N VAL A 108 -6.99 -23.23 -6.44
CA VAL A 108 -6.09 -23.75 -7.49
C VAL A 108 -5.28 -24.92 -6.91
N LYS A 109 -5.43 -26.11 -7.51
CA LYS A 109 -4.68 -27.30 -7.13
C LYS A 109 -3.37 -27.36 -7.90
N TYR A 110 -2.25 -27.16 -7.20
CA TYR A 110 -0.92 -27.44 -7.73
C TYR A 110 -0.10 -28.28 -6.73
N PRO A 111 0.88 -29.07 -7.21
CA PRO A 111 1.72 -29.90 -6.34
C PRO A 111 2.49 -29.06 -5.32
N THR A 112 2.43 -29.45 -4.04
CA THR A 112 3.20 -28.79 -2.95
C THR A 112 4.72 -28.89 -3.15
N ALA A 113 5.18 -29.75 -4.05
CA ALA A 113 6.57 -29.81 -4.48
C ALA A 113 7.03 -28.49 -5.12
N ILE A 114 6.15 -27.77 -5.83
CA ILE A 114 6.49 -26.48 -6.47
C ILE A 114 6.91 -25.45 -5.41
N ASP A 115 6.19 -25.35 -4.31
CA ASP A 115 6.52 -24.44 -3.20
C ASP A 115 7.91 -24.74 -2.64
N LYS A 116 8.24 -26.03 -2.46
CA LYS A 116 9.53 -26.47 -1.91
C LYS A 116 10.68 -26.26 -2.91
N ILE A 117 10.50 -26.69 -4.15
CA ILE A 117 11.53 -26.62 -5.19
C ILE A 117 11.90 -25.17 -5.46
N THR A 118 10.91 -24.28 -5.58
CA THR A 118 11.14 -22.86 -5.86
C THR A 118 12.02 -22.19 -4.80
N ILE A 119 11.72 -22.44 -3.51
CA ILE A 119 12.47 -21.86 -2.39
C ILE A 119 13.89 -22.42 -2.34
N TRP A 120 14.02 -23.74 -2.35
CA TRP A 120 15.31 -24.40 -2.15
C TRP A 120 16.24 -24.23 -3.35
N LEU A 121 15.72 -24.31 -4.57
CA LEU A 121 16.55 -24.23 -5.78
C LEU A 121 17.12 -22.81 -5.96
N SER A 122 16.28 -21.77 -5.84
CA SER A 122 16.75 -20.39 -6.01
C SER A 122 17.69 -19.97 -4.88
N GLY A 123 17.34 -20.28 -3.62
CA GLY A 123 18.16 -19.93 -2.48
C GLY A 123 19.48 -20.69 -2.42
N ALA A 124 19.47 -22.00 -2.67
CA ALA A 124 20.70 -22.80 -2.64
C ALA A 124 21.65 -22.45 -3.79
N VAL A 125 21.12 -22.16 -4.99
CA VAL A 125 21.94 -21.70 -6.12
C VAL A 125 22.56 -20.34 -5.80
N SER A 126 21.78 -19.37 -5.29
CA SER A 126 22.30 -18.07 -4.87
C SER A 126 23.41 -18.20 -3.82
N PHE A 127 23.15 -18.97 -2.75
CA PHE A 127 24.12 -19.23 -1.69
C PHE A 127 25.38 -19.91 -2.21
N GLY A 128 25.22 -20.94 -3.05
CA GLY A 128 26.32 -21.67 -3.65
C GLY A 128 27.23 -20.76 -4.47
N ILE A 129 26.66 -19.93 -5.36
CA ILE A 129 27.44 -19.03 -6.20
C ILE A 129 28.11 -17.93 -5.36
N THR A 130 27.41 -17.30 -4.43
CA THR A 130 27.96 -16.21 -3.60
C THR A 130 29.02 -16.63 -2.60
N LEU A 131 28.97 -17.88 -2.10
CA LEU A 131 29.99 -18.39 -1.16
C LEU A 131 31.22 -18.97 -1.86
N LEU A 132 31.18 -19.23 -3.17
CA LEU A 132 32.33 -19.71 -3.92
C LEU A 132 33.37 -18.60 -4.10
N PRO A 133 34.68 -18.92 -4.06
CA PRO A 133 35.74 -17.93 -4.23
C PRO A 133 35.75 -17.25 -5.61
N PHE A 134 35.02 -17.81 -6.59
CA PHE A 134 34.97 -17.33 -7.98
C PHE A 134 33.98 -16.20 -8.21
N ALA A 135 33.04 -15.97 -7.29
CA ALA A 135 32.19 -14.79 -7.25
C ALA A 135 32.41 -14.09 -5.91
N GLY A 136 32.09 -12.81 -5.82
CA GLY A 136 32.17 -12.16 -4.52
C GLY A 136 31.97 -10.67 -4.60
N PHE A 137 31.95 -10.11 -3.40
CA PHE A 137 31.91 -8.69 -3.19
C PHE A 137 33.26 -8.22 -2.67
N LYS A 138 33.54 -6.93 -2.82
CA LYS A 138 34.63 -6.22 -2.16
C LYS A 138 34.07 -4.97 -1.53
N LEU A 139 34.66 -4.53 -0.42
CA LEU A 139 34.34 -3.20 0.11
C LEU A 139 35.00 -2.14 -0.78
N SER A 140 34.24 -1.13 -1.16
CA SER A 140 34.76 0.10 -1.76
C SER A 140 35.72 0.77 -0.79
N GLU A 141 36.89 1.22 -1.26
CA GLU A 141 37.92 1.83 -0.40
C GLU A 141 37.47 3.16 0.19
N ASP A 142 36.65 3.92 -0.54
CA ASP A 142 36.27 5.28 -0.16
C ASP A 142 35.17 5.31 0.91
N GLU A 143 34.26 4.34 0.85
CA GLU A 143 32.95 4.43 1.50
C GLU A 143 32.60 3.16 2.31
N PHE A 144 33.47 2.15 2.24
CA PHE A 144 33.28 0.83 2.84
C PHE A 144 32.01 0.15 2.33
N GLU A 145 31.61 0.39 1.09
CA GLU A 145 30.35 -0.11 0.56
C GLU A 145 30.52 -1.41 -0.21
N LEU A 146 29.55 -2.31 -0.09
CA LEU A 146 29.65 -3.64 -0.65
C LEU A 146 29.45 -3.56 -2.17
N ARG A 147 30.54 -3.62 -2.92
CA ARG A 147 30.54 -3.60 -4.39
C ARG A 147 30.83 -4.98 -4.97
N ALA A 148 30.28 -5.26 -6.13
CA ALA A 148 30.61 -6.46 -6.88
C ALA A 148 32.11 -6.46 -7.25
N ASP A 149 32.85 -7.50 -6.87
CA ASP A 149 34.25 -7.67 -7.27
C ASP A 149 34.35 -8.21 -8.70
N LEU A 150 34.30 -7.30 -9.69
CA LEU A 150 34.34 -7.62 -11.11
C LEU A 150 35.64 -8.29 -11.58
N ASN A 151 36.68 -8.31 -10.75
CA ASN A 151 37.93 -9.03 -11.05
C ASN A 151 37.76 -10.55 -10.94
N ARG A 152 36.70 -11.04 -10.27
CA ARG A 152 36.42 -12.47 -10.18
C ARG A 152 35.54 -12.93 -11.35
N PRO A 153 35.83 -14.08 -11.96
CA PRO A 153 35.23 -14.49 -13.23
C PRO A 153 33.71 -14.68 -13.17
N TRP A 154 33.15 -15.03 -12.01
CA TRP A 154 31.72 -15.31 -11.86
C TRP A 154 30.92 -14.15 -11.27
N THR A 155 31.57 -13.09 -10.78
CA THR A 155 30.85 -11.98 -10.12
C THR A 155 29.86 -11.30 -11.07
N LYS A 156 30.22 -11.12 -12.34
CA LYS A 156 29.30 -10.53 -13.34
C LYS A 156 28.02 -11.36 -13.50
N TYR A 157 28.17 -12.68 -13.66
CA TYR A 157 27.04 -13.60 -13.80
C TYR A 157 26.21 -13.70 -12.53
N ASN A 158 26.87 -13.70 -11.37
CA ASN A 158 26.20 -13.68 -10.07
C ASN A 158 25.40 -12.38 -9.88
N GLY A 159 25.94 -11.23 -10.26
CA GLY A 159 25.22 -9.95 -10.24
C GLY A 159 23.97 -9.98 -11.13
N ILE A 160 24.09 -10.48 -12.36
CA ILE A 160 22.94 -10.66 -13.26
C ILE A 160 21.89 -11.59 -12.63
N TYR A 161 22.31 -12.70 -12.03
CA TYR A 161 21.43 -13.65 -11.35
C TYR A 161 20.70 -13.00 -10.17
N LEU A 162 21.44 -12.34 -9.27
CA LEU A 162 20.92 -11.65 -8.08
C LEU A 162 19.98 -10.50 -8.43
N SER A 163 20.08 -9.90 -9.62
CA SER A 163 19.11 -8.90 -10.09
C SER A 163 17.92 -9.54 -10.81
N PHE A 164 18.16 -10.47 -11.72
CA PHE A 164 17.14 -11.06 -12.58
C PHE A 164 16.13 -11.91 -11.79
N VAL A 165 16.60 -12.74 -10.86
CA VAL A 165 15.73 -13.65 -10.10
C VAL A 165 14.72 -12.87 -9.24
N PRO A 166 15.10 -11.88 -8.42
CA PRO A 166 14.14 -11.07 -7.69
C PRO A 166 13.14 -10.37 -8.61
N ILE A 167 13.60 -9.74 -9.70
CA ILE A 167 12.71 -9.05 -10.65
C ILE A 167 11.69 -10.02 -11.23
N PHE A 168 12.13 -11.19 -11.70
CA PHE A 168 11.26 -12.21 -12.26
C PHE A 168 10.25 -12.73 -11.24
N CYS A 169 10.70 -13.04 -10.01
CA CYS A 169 9.84 -13.47 -8.91
C CYS A 169 8.81 -12.41 -8.52
N SER A 170 9.21 -11.13 -8.47
CA SER A 170 8.31 -10.01 -8.20
C SER A 170 7.26 -9.83 -9.32
N LEU A 171 7.64 -9.98 -10.59
CA LEU A 171 6.70 -9.94 -11.71
C LEU A 171 5.68 -11.08 -11.64
N ILE A 172 6.12 -12.31 -11.38
CA ILE A 172 5.20 -13.45 -11.18
C ILE A 172 4.26 -13.18 -10.01
N THR A 173 4.81 -12.71 -8.89
CA THR A 173 4.03 -12.33 -7.69
C THR A 173 2.94 -11.32 -8.04
N PHE A 174 3.29 -10.28 -8.80
CA PHE A 174 2.35 -9.28 -9.28
C PHE A 174 1.22 -9.88 -10.13
N PHE A 175 1.56 -10.71 -11.12
CA PHE A 175 0.54 -11.36 -11.96
C PHE A 175 -0.35 -12.33 -11.18
N ILE A 176 0.19 -13.04 -10.19
CA ILE A 176 -0.60 -13.89 -9.29
C ILE A 176 -1.61 -13.04 -8.52
N TYR A 177 -1.19 -11.92 -7.93
CA TYR A 177 -2.10 -11.04 -7.21
C TYR A 177 -3.15 -10.43 -8.13
N LEU A 178 -2.78 -10.03 -9.35
CA LEU A 178 -3.73 -9.56 -10.36
C LEU A 178 -4.79 -10.62 -10.67
N PHE A 179 -4.38 -11.87 -10.86
CA PHE A 179 -5.29 -12.99 -11.07
C PHE A 179 -6.19 -13.25 -9.85
N VAL A 180 -5.63 -13.26 -8.65
CA VAL A 180 -6.42 -13.41 -7.41
C VAL A 180 -7.47 -12.30 -7.29
N CYS A 181 -7.09 -11.04 -7.55
CA CYS A 181 -8.00 -9.91 -7.58
C CYS A 181 -9.12 -10.12 -8.62
N ALA A 182 -8.79 -10.59 -9.82
CA ALA A 182 -9.77 -10.89 -10.88
C ALA A 182 -10.74 -12.01 -10.46
N VAL A 183 -10.25 -13.10 -9.85
CA VAL A 183 -11.10 -14.19 -9.35
C VAL A 183 -12.00 -13.72 -8.22
N LEU A 184 -11.48 -12.94 -7.27
CA LEU A 184 -12.28 -12.37 -6.19
C LEU A 184 -13.34 -11.41 -6.73
N ALA A 185 -13.00 -10.58 -7.72
CA ALA A 185 -13.95 -9.72 -8.42
C ALA A 185 -15.04 -10.55 -9.12
N TYR A 186 -14.67 -11.61 -9.83
CA TYR A 186 -15.62 -12.53 -10.47
C TYR A 186 -16.54 -13.22 -9.45
N LYS A 187 -15.98 -13.76 -8.36
CA LYS A 187 -16.78 -14.36 -7.27
C LYS A 187 -17.75 -13.33 -6.68
N ARG A 188 -17.30 -12.08 -6.47
CA ARG A 188 -18.12 -10.99 -5.96
C ARG A 188 -19.25 -10.63 -6.92
N ILE A 189 -18.97 -10.50 -8.21
CA ILE A 189 -19.97 -10.27 -9.26
C ILE A 189 -20.99 -11.42 -9.27
N ARG A 190 -20.53 -12.68 -9.23
CA ARG A 190 -21.42 -13.85 -9.17
C ARG A 190 -22.33 -13.86 -7.95
N ILE A 191 -21.83 -13.44 -6.78
CA ILE A 191 -22.66 -13.28 -5.57
C ILE A 191 -23.71 -12.19 -5.81
N PHE A 192 -23.31 -11.04 -6.36
CA PHE A 192 -24.23 -9.95 -6.66
C PHE A 192 -25.28 -10.30 -7.72
N LEU A 193 -25.01 -11.25 -8.62
CA LEU A 193 -25.98 -11.72 -9.62
C LEU A 193 -27.09 -12.61 -9.03
N LYS A 194 -26.93 -13.16 -7.82
CA LYS A 194 -27.97 -14.00 -7.19
C LYS A 194 -29.21 -13.16 -6.87
N LYS A 195 -30.40 -13.71 -7.15
CA LYS A 195 -31.71 -13.05 -6.96
C LYS A 195 -31.92 -12.47 -5.55
N SER A 196 -31.41 -13.15 -4.51
CA SER A 196 -31.50 -12.71 -3.11
C SER A 196 -30.77 -11.39 -2.82
N TYR A 197 -29.62 -11.17 -3.48
CA TYR A 197 -28.90 -9.89 -3.35
C TYR A 197 -29.51 -8.83 -4.27
N ARG A 198 -29.93 -9.20 -5.48
CA ARG A 198 -30.56 -8.28 -6.44
C ARG A 198 -31.93 -7.76 -5.99
N SER A 199 -32.58 -8.37 -5.02
CA SER A 199 -33.84 -7.84 -4.48
C SER A 199 -33.62 -6.72 -3.46
N GLN A 200 -32.39 -6.53 -2.98
CA GLN A 200 -32.06 -5.49 -2.02
C GLN A 200 -31.51 -4.26 -2.72
N GLU A 201 -32.18 -3.12 -2.53
CA GLU A 201 -31.86 -1.84 -3.18
C GLU A 201 -30.40 -1.41 -3.02
N CYS A 202 -29.83 -1.55 -1.81
CA CYS A 202 -28.43 -1.25 -1.53
C CYS A 202 -27.46 -1.99 -2.47
N TYR A 203 -27.70 -3.28 -2.65
CA TYR A 203 -26.88 -4.13 -3.51
C TYR A 203 -27.08 -3.80 -4.98
N CYS A 204 -28.30 -3.44 -5.42
CA CYS A 204 -28.53 -2.91 -6.76
C CYS A 204 -27.68 -1.66 -7.04
N ILE A 205 -27.67 -0.69 -6.12
CA ILE A 205 -26.87 0.54 -6.27
C ILE A 205 -25.37 0.20 -6.33
N MET A 206 -24.89 -0.70 -5.46
CA MET A 206 -23.50 -1.16 -5.47
C MET A 206 -23.12 -1.88 -6.77
N ILE A 207 -24.04 -2.63 -7.38
CA ILE A 207 -23.82 -3.26 -8.69
C ILE A 207 -23.63 -2.18 -9.76
N HIS A 208 -24.44 -1.11 -9.77
CA HIS A 208 -24.27 -0.03 -10.74
C HIS A 208 -22.93 0.70 -10.60
N ILE A 209 -22.49 0.99 -9.35
CA ILE A 209 -21.16 1.55 -9.09
C ILE A 209 -20.07 0.60 -9.59
N GLY A 210 -20.19 -0.69 -9.27
CA GLY A 210 -19.22 -1.70 -9.71
C GLY A 210 -19.15 -1.83 -11.24
N VAL A 211 -20.30 -1.75 -11.94
CA VAL A 211 -20.33 -1.75 -13.41
C VAL A 211 -19.63 -0.52 -13.98
N ALA A 212 -19.88 0.66 -13.43
CA ALA A 212 -19.20 1.89 -13.85
C ALA A 212 -17.67 1.78 -13.69
N GLN A 213 -17.20 1.30 -12.54
CA GLN A 213 -15.78 1.07 -12.25
C GLN A 213 -15.16 0.00 -13.17
N CYS A 214 -15.90 -1.07 -13.48
CA CYS A 214 -15.46 -2.09 -14.42
C CYS A 214 -15.32 -1.56 -15.85
N LEU A 215 -16.17 -0.61 -16.28
CA LEU A 215 -16.03 0.03 -17.59
C LEU A 215 -14.81 0.97 -17.65
N PHE A 216 -14.46 1.58 -16.52
CA PHE A 216 -13.29 2.46 -16.38
C PHE A 216 -11.95 1.71 -16.38
N ALA A 217 -11.87 0.56 -15.73
CA ALA A 217 -10.61 -0.16 -15.50
C ALA A 217 -9.80 -0.47 -16.79
N PRO A 218 -10.38 -0.96 -17.90
CA PRO A 218 -9.66 -1.17 -19.15
C PRO A 218 -9.00 0.11 -19.67
N GLY A 219 -9.66 1.25 -19.50
CA GLY A 219 -9.14 2.54 -19.92
C GLY A 219 -7.88 2.96 -19.20
N MET A 220 -7.85 2.74 -17.88
CA MET A 220 -6.63 2.94 -17.11
C MET A 220 -5.53 2.01 -17.58
N ILE A 221 -5.81 0.72 -17.76
CA ILE A 221 -4.80 -0.26 -18.23
C ILE A 221 -4.24 0.13 -19.60
N ILE A 222 -5.09 0.55 -20.54
CA ILE A 222 -4.66 0.94 -21.89
C ILE A 222 -3.78 2.20 -21.85
N ASN A 223 -4.25 3.25 -21.15
CA ASN A 223 -3.49 4.51 -21.01
C ASN A 223 -2.13 4.28 -20.34
N THR A 224 -2.13 3.47 -19.30
CA THR A 224 -0.93 3.02 -18.61
C THR A 224 0.04 2.32 -19.53
N THR A 225 -0.47 1.38 -20.33
CA THR A 225 0.38 0.60 -21.23
C THR A 225 1.00 1.51 -22.28
N ARG A 226 0.23 2.48 -22.81
CA ARG A 226 0.73 3.52 -23.72
C ARG A 226 1.89 4.28 -23.08
N VAL A 227 1.70 4.77 -21.85
CA VAL A 227 2.73 5.51 -21.10
C VAL A 227 3.98 4.66 -20.88
N LEU A 228 3.83 3.42 -20.42
CA LEU A 228 4.97 2.54 -20.09
C LEU A 228 5.77 2.10 -21.32
N THR A 229 5.09 1.91 -22.46
CA THR A 229 5.72 1.35 -23.67
C THR A 229 6.08 2.40 -24.71
N GLY A 230 5.55 3.62 -24.58
CA GLY A 230 5.54 4.61 -25.67
C GLY A 230 4.73 4.16 -26.89
N ALA A 231 4.06 3.01 -26.85
CA ALA A 231 3.32 2.49 -27.99
C ALA A 231 1.99 3.21 -28.13
N ASN A 232 1.76 3.84 -29.29
CA ASN A 232 0.48 4.43 -29.61
C ASN A 232 -0.52 3.33 -30.01
N PHE A 233 -1.37 2.94 -29.05
CA PHE A 233 -2.47 1.98 -29.25
C PHE A 233 -3.64 2.58 -30.05
N TRP A 234 -3.36 3.29 -31.15
CA TRP A 234 -4.34 3.95 -32.00
C TRP A 234 -5.24 4.92 -31.21
N ILE A 235 -6.55 4.88 -31.46
CA ILE A 235 -7.57 5.76 -30.86
C ILE A 235 -8.09 5.25 -29.50
N LEU A 236 -7.69 4.03 -29.09
CA LEU A 236 -8.21 3.39 -27.88
C LEU A 236 -7.93 4.21 -26.60
N PRO A 237 -6.69 4.67 -26.34
CA PRO A 237 -6.37 5.51 -25.19
C PRO A 237 -7.23 6.78 -25.13
N GLU A 238 -7.47 7.43 -26.28
CA GLU A 238 -8.26 8.66 -26.33
C GLU A 238 -9.73 8.40 -25.97
N ILE A 239 -10.34 7.36 -26.56
CA ILE A 239 -11.71 6.94 -26.25
C ILE A 239 -11.83 6.64 -24.76
N THR A 240 -10.89 5.87 -24.21
CA THR A 240 -10.96 5.44 -22.82
C THR A 240 -10.66 6.54 -21.82
N THR A 241 -9.79 7.49 -22.17
CA THR A 241 -9.49 8.65 -21.32
C THR A 241 -10.74 9.52 -21.13
N LYS A 242 -11.54 9.69 -22.18
CA LYS A 242 -12.81 10.44 -22.12
C LYS A 242 -13.82 9.80 -21.17
N LEU A 243 -13.71 8.51 -20.85
CA LEU A 243 -14.64 7.86 -19.93
C LEU A 243 -14.44 8.32 -18.47
N PHE A 244 -13.22 8.74 -18.11
CA PHE A 244 -12.84 9.09 -16.74
C PHE A 244 -13.68 10.21 -16.09
N PRO A 245 -13.79 11.42 -16.69
CA PRO A 245 -14.56 12.49 -16.08
C PRO A 245 -16.05 12.15 -15.97
N SER A 246 -16.59 11.31 -16.86
CA SER A 246 -17.98 10.88 -16.82
C SER A 246 -18.23 9.86 -15.71
N GLU A 247 -17.35 8.88 -15.55
CA GLU A 247 -17.45 7.84 -14.52
C GLU A 247 -17.32 8.41 -13.10
N ASN A 248 -16.34 9.28 -12.84
CA ASN A 248 -16.17 9.89 -11.53
C ASN A 248 -17.44 10.64 -11.07
N ARG A 249 -18.11 11.34 -12.00
CA ARG A 249 -19.36 12.05 -11.71
C ARG A 249 -20.52 11.08 -11.45
N MET A 250 -20.59 9.99 -12.20
CA MET A 250 -21.57 8.91 -11.97
C MET A 250 -21.38 8.25 -10.61
N GLU A 251 -20.14 7.88 -10.25
CA GLU A 251 -19.82 7.28 -8.96
C GLU A 251 -20.21 8.20 -7.80
N ALA A 252 -19.91 9.51 -7.91
CA ALA A 252 -20.27 10.49 -6.89
C ALA A 252 -21.80 10.55 -6.65
N LEU A 253 -22.59 10.58 -7.73
CA LEU A 253 -24.07 10.58 -7.66
C LEU A 253 -24.63 9.27 -7.11
N MET A 254 -24.11 8.12 -7.55
CA MET A 254 -24.56 6.80 -7.05
C MET A 254 -24.15 6.59 -5.59
N SER A 255 -23.02 7.15 -5.16
CA SER A 255 -22.58 7.11 -3.76
C SER A 255 -23.49 7.94 -2.85
N VAL A 256 -24.07 9.05 -3.34
CA VAL A 256 -25.17 9.74 -2.64
C VAL A 256 -26.39 8.83 -2.51
N ALA A 257 -26.82 8.16 -3.59
CA ALA A 257 -27.95 7.23 -3.54
C ALA A 257 -27.72 6.10 -2.52
N LEU A 258 -26.50 5.56 -2.47
CA LEU A 258 -26.10 4.53 -1.51
C LEU A 258 -26.13 5.04 -0.06
N ALA A 259 -25.60 6.25 0.19
CA ALA A 259 -25.64 6.88 1.50
C ALA A 259 -27.08 7.14 1.97
N MET A 260 -27.95 7.61 1.07
CA MET A 260 -29.38 7.79 1.33
C MET A 260 -30.06 6.45 1.67
N ASN A 261 -29.77 5.39 0.92
CA ASN A 261 -30.32 4.07 1.19
C ASN A 261 -29.91 3.55 2.58
N ARG A 262 -28.64 3.72 2.97
CA ARG A 262 -28.16 3.39 4.32
C ARG A 262 -28.87 4.23 5.39
N LEU A 263 -29.06 5.53 5.16
CA LEU A 263 -29.82 6.39 6.06
C LEU A 263 -31.25 5.89 6.23
N LYS A 264 -31.93 5.49 5.13
CA LYS A 264 -33.28 4.94 5.16
C LYS A 264 -33.37 3.69 6.06
N VAL A 265 -32.48 2.73 5.82
CA VAL A 265 -32.47 1.44 6.53
C VAL A 265 -32.08 1.62 7.99
N MET A 266 -31.00 2.35 8.28
CA MET A 266 -30.46 2.49 9.64
C MET A 266 -31.31 3.40 10.53
N CYS A 267 -31.86 4.49 9.98
CA CYS A 267 -32.71 5.42 10.72
C CYS A 267 -34.21 5.11 10.62
N GLY A 268 -34.60 4.04 9.92
CA GLY A 268 -36.01 3.64 9.77
C GLY A 268 -36.88 4.68 9.06
N LEU A 269 -36.31 5.45 8.12
CA LEU A 269 -37.06 6.49 7.39
C LEU A 269 -38.02 5.84 6.39
N ARG A 270 -39.23 6.41 6.25
CA ARG A 270 -40.31 5.88 5.42
C ARG A 270 -40.53 6.68 4.13
N TYR A 271 -39.47 6.92 3.36
CA TYR A 271 -39.61 7.53 2.03
C TYR A 271 -39.57 6.47 0.91
N PRO A 272 -40.23 6.71 -0.24
CA PRO A 272 -40.36 5.71 -1.29
C PRO A 272 -39.02 5.39 -1.97
N SER A 273 -38.82 4.12 -2.31
CA SER A 273 -37.62 3.61 -2.99
C SER A 273 -37.43 4.15 -4.42
N ALA A 274 -38.50 4.70 -5.00
CA ALA A 274 -38.46 5.38 -6.28
C ALA A 274 -37.43 6.52 -6.30
N ILE A 275 -37.16 7.16 -5.16
CA ILE A 275 -36.16 8.24 -5.06
C ILE A 275 -34.75 7.72 -5.37
N HIS A 276 -34.34 6.57 -4.81
CA HIS A 276 -33.02 5.99 -5.11
C HIS A 276 -32.90 5.59 -6.56
N THR A 277 -33.97 5.00 -7.11
CA THR A 277 -34.02 4.59 -8.52
C THR A 277 -33.90 5.80 -9.44
N ALA A 278 -34.60 6.90 -9.13
CA ALA A 278 -34.51 8.15 -9.88
C ALA A 278 -33.10 8.75 -9.85
N ILE A 279 -32.42 8.75 -8.69
CA ILE A 279 -31.04 9.25 -8.58
C ILE A 279 -30.07 8.39 -9.38
N VAL A 280 -30.19 7.06 -9.33
CA VAL A 280 -29.34 6.16 -10.12
C VAL A 280 -29.59 6.33 -11.61
N ALA A 281 -30.86 6.43 -12.03
CA ALA A 281 -31.21 6.69 -13.43
C ALA A 281 -30.66 8.04 -13.91
N PHE A 282 -30.80 9.09 -13.09
CA PHE A 282 -30.21 10.40 -13.36
C PHE A 282 -28.69 10.32 -13.48
N ALA A 283 -28.01 9.59 -12.59
CA ALA A 283 -26.56 9.40 -12.66
C ALA A 283 -26.13 8.77 -13.99
N TRP A 284 -26.82 7.72 -14.45
CA TRP A 284 -26.55 7.09 -15.75
C TRP A 284 -26.78 8.04 -16.92
N VAL A 285 -27.92 8.73 -16.96
CA VAL A 285 -28.22 9.70 -18.02
C VAL A 285 -27.17 10.81 -18.04
N PHE A 286 -26.84 11.37 -16.87
CA PHE A 286 -25.83 12.42 -16.75
C PHE A 286 -24.45 11.97 -17.22
N GLY A 287 -24.02 10.77 -16.82
CA GLY A 287 -22.74 10.21 -17.25
C GLY A 287 -22.67 9.90 -18.74
N VAL A 288 -23.71 9.27 -19.30
CA VAL A 288 -23.77 8.94 -20.73
C VAL A 288 -23.81 10.20 -21.59
N VAL A 289 -24.59 11.22 -21.19
CA VAL A 289 -24.62 12.51 -21.89
C VAL A 289 -23.26 13.21 -21.78
N ASN A 290 -22.64 13.22 -20.60
CA ASN A 290 -21.31 13.81 -20.42
C ASN A 290 -20.26 13.12 -21.31
N TYR A 291 -20.30 11.79 -21.40
CA TYR A 291 -19.40 11.00 -22.22
C TYR A 291 -19.64 11.25 -23.71
N GLY A 292 -20.91 11.29 -24.15
CA GLY A 292 -21.25 11.62 -25.54
C GLY A 292 -20.78 13.02 -25.94
N LEU A 293 -20.91 14.01 -25.05
CA LEU A 293 -20.43 15.37 -25.30
C LEU A 293 -18.90 15.44 -25.44
N LEU A 294 -18.12 14.53 -24.85
CA LEU A 294 -16.65 14.48 -25.01
C LEU A 294 -16.19 14.05 -26.41
N PHE A 295 -17.09 13.50 -27.21
CA PHE A 295 -16.85 13.24 -28.63
C PHE A 295 -17.33 14.38 -29.54
N SER A 296 -17.95 15.42 -28.96
CA SER A 296 -18.40 16.59 -29.71
C SER A 296 -17.25 17.57 -29.97
N PRO A 297 -17.35 18.44 -31.00
CA PRO A 297 -16.32 19.44 -31.27
C PRO A 297 -16.25 20.56 -30.20
N TRP A 298 -17.19 20.59 -29.25
CA TRP A 298 -17.33 21.68 -28.26
C TRP A 298 -16.73 21.36 -26.89
N TYR A 299 -16.49 20.09 -26.58
CA TYR A 299 -15.99 19.63 -25.29
C TYR A 299 -15.01 18.48 -25.51
N ASN A 300 -13.77 18.63 -25.03
CA ASN A 300 -12.74 17.61 -25.21
C ASN A 300 -11.91 17.40 -23.94
N PHE A 301 -11.49 16.16 -23.77
CA PHE A 301 -10.65 15.68 -22.68
C PHE A 301 -9.66 14.69 -23.29
N TYR A 302 -8.38 15.04 -23.24
CA TYR A 302 -7.33 14.31 -23.97
C TYR A 302 -6.14 14.05 -23.07
N MET A 303 -5.25 13.17 -23.51
CA MET A 303 -3.99 12.86 -22.83
C MET A 303 -2.88 13.12 -23.84
N SER A 304 -2.06 14.13 -23.56
CA SER A 304 -0.90 14.48 -24.38
C SER A 304 0.08 13.31 -24.41
N ASP A 305 0.89 13.21 -25.46
CA ASP A 305 1.93 12.17 -25.57
C ASP A 305 3.01 12.27 -24.47
N GLN A 306 3.17 13.46 -23.90
CA GLN A 306 4.16 13.72 -22.85
C GLN A 306 3.55 13.79 -21.44
N ASP A 307 2.21 13.87 -21.34
CA ASP A 307 1.55 14.07 -20.06
C ASP A 307 0.99 12.75 -19.52
N TYR A 308 1.33 12.44 -18.28
CA TYR A 308 0.78 11.31 -17.53
C TYR A 308 -0.68 11.53 -17.11
N LEU A 309 -1.20 12.74 -17.31
CA LEU A 309 -2.51 13.16 -16.89
C LEU A 309 -3.36 13.55 -18.09
N SER A 310 -4.65 13.42 -17.87
CA SER A 310 -5.63 13.84 -18.85
C SER A 310 -6.01 15.28 -18.59
N HIS A 311 -5.96 16.08 -19.65
CA HIS A 311 -6.18 17.51 -19.63
C HIS A 311 -7.51 17.84 -20.32
N TYR A 312 -8.20 18.81 -19.74
CA TYR A 312 -9.32 19.47 -20.38
C TYR A 312 -8.78 20.40 -21.47
N ASP A 313 -9.26 20.25 -22.70
CA ASP A 313 -8.92 21.16 -23.79
C ASP A 313 -9.66 22.49 -23.64
N MET A 314 -9.00 23.45 -23.00
CA MET A 314 -9.55 24.77 -22.73
C MET A 314 -9.75 25.62 -23.99
N SER A 315 -9.26 25.18 -25.17
CA SER A 315 -9.53 25.85 -26.44
C SER A 315 -10.97 25.65 -26.92
N LYS A 316 -11.68 24.65 -26.39
CA LYS A 316 -13.07 24.36 -26.78
C LYS A 316 -14.06 25.16 -25.93
N PRO A 317 -15.13 25.71 -26.54
CA PRO A 317 -16.00 26.70 -25.89
C PRO A 317 -16.78 26.13 -24.69
N LEU A 318 -17.11 24.83 -24.69
CA LEU A 318 -17.91 24.22 -23.63
C LEU A 318 -17.05 23.58 -22.53
N THR A 319 -15.74 23.36 -22.77
CA THR A 319 -14.86 22.68 -21.82
C THR A 319 -14.78 23.38 -20.44
N PRO A 320 -14.57 24.71 -20.34
CA PRO A 320 -14.51 25.37 -19.04
C PRO A 320 -15.80 25.21 -18.24
N THR A 321 -16.95 25.36 -18.90
CA THR A 321 -18.26 25.19 -18.27
C THR A 321 -18.47 23.76 -17.79
N MET A 322 -18.11 22.75 -18.60
CA MET A 322 -18.29 21.33 -18.25
C MET A 322 -17.33 20.85 -17.18
N LYS A 323 -16.11 21.42 -17.12
CA LYS A 323 -15.15 21.23 -16.04
C LYS A 323 -15.73 21.77 -14.73
N THR A 324 -16.14 23.04 -14.70
CA THR A 324 -16.73 23.68 -13.52
C THR A 324 -17.98 22.94 -13.04
N MET A 325 -18.91 22.63 -13.95
CA MET A 325 -20.12 21.87 -13.61
C MET A 325 -19.78 20.50 -13.03
N GLY A 326 -18.81 19.78 -13.61
CA GLY A 326 -18.34 18.49 -13.11
C GLY A 326 -17.80 18.57 -11.69
N SER A 327 -16.92 19.55 -11.45
CA SER A 327 -16.33 19.79 -10.12
C SER A 327 -17.40 20.16 -9.09
N VAL A 328 -18.34 21.05 -9.43
CA VAL A 328 -19.46 21.42 -8.56
C VAL A 328 -20.32 20.21 -8.21
N VAL A 329 -20.67 19.36 -9.19
CA VAL A 329 -21.45 18.13 -8.95
C VAL A 329 -20.73 17.22 -7.96
N ILE A 330 -19.44 16.95 -8.18
CA ILE A 330 -18.65 16.09 -7.28
C ILE A 330 -18.60 16.69 -5.87
N ILE A 331 -18.28 17.98 -5.72
CA ILE A 331 -18.22 18.67 -4.42
C ILE A 331 -19.57 18.60 -3.71
N CYS A 332 -20.67 18.94 -4.39
CA CYS A 332 -22.01 18.89 -3.83
C CYS A 332 -22.38 17.46 -3.38
N CYS A 333 -22.09 16.45 -4.21
CA CYS A 333 -22.31 15.05 -3.85
C CYS A 333 -21.52 14.64 -2.61
N SER A 334 -20.24 15.02 -2.52
CA SER A 334 -19.40 14.72 -1.35
C SER A 334 -19.91 15.41 -0.09
N ILE A 335 -20.33 16.67 -0.16
CA ILE A 335 -20.94 17.40 0.97
C ILE A 335 -22.23 16.70 1.42
N ILE A 336 -23.10 16.31 0.48
CA ILE A 336 -24.33 15.59 0.80
C ILE A 336 -24.02 14.26 1.48
N GLN A 337 -23.06 13.49 0.95
CA GLN A 337 -22.62 12.22 1.56
C GLN A 337 -22.10 12.44 2.99
N LEU A 338 -21.31 13.49 3.23
CA LEU A 338 -20.85 13.84 4.58
C LEU A 338 -22.02 14.01 5.52
N VAL A 339 -22.95 14.89 5.14
CA VAL A 339 -24.11 15.24 5.96
C VAL A 339 -24.92 13.99 6.26
N LEU A 340 -25.18 13.14 5.25
CA LEU A 340 -25.92 11.89 5.43
C LEU A 340 -25.20 10.93 6.39
N TYR A 341 -23.89 10.72 6.23
CA TYR A 341 -23.14 9.86 7.13
C TYR A 341 -23.02 10.45 8.54
N THR A 342 -22.85 11.76 8.70
CA THR A 342 -22.87 12.42 10.01
C THR A 342 -24.22 12.22 10.71
N ILE A 343 -25.34 12.30 9.98
CA ILE A 343 -26.68 12.02 10.53
C ILE A 343 -26.76 10.54 10.97
N ILE A 344 -26.32 9.60 10.14
CA ILE A 344 -26.29 8.16 10.48
C ILE A 344 -25.47 7.93 11.77
N VAL A 345 -24.27 8.51 11.85
CA VAL A 345 -23.39 8.42 13.03
C VAL A 345 -24.10 8.95 14.27
N ALA A 346 -24.64 10.17 14.19
CA ALA A 346 -25.32 10.82 15.30
C ALA A 346 -26.53 10.02 15.77
N TYR A 347 -27.29 9.44 14.83
CA TYR A 347 -28.42 8.57 15.13
C TYR A 347 -27.99 7.28 15.84
N ILE A 348 -26.96 6.60 15.34
CA ILE A 348 -26.42 5.37 15.96
C ILE A 348 -25.89 5.68 17.38
N ILE A 349 -25.17 6.80 17.56
CA ILE A 349 -24.69 7.22 18.89
C ILE A 349 -25.88 7.50 19.83
N ARG A 350 -26.92 8.19 19.37
CA ARG A 350 -28.14 8.45 20.17
C ARG A 350 -28.87 7.16 20.53
N MET A 351 -28.96 6.22 19.61
CA MET A 351 -29.55 4.88 19.81
C MET A 351 -28.76 4.08 20.85
N GLN A 352 -27.43 4.05 20.74
CA GLN A 352 -26.54 3.38 21.68
C GLN A 352 -26.59 4.00 23.08
N GLY A 353 -26.76 5.33 23.18
CA GLY A 353 -26.94 6.01 24.46
C GLY A 353 -28.24 5.64 25.18
N LYS A 354 -29.29 5.25 24.44
CA LYS A 354 -30.58 4.82 25.02
C LYS A 354 -30.62 3.34 25.36
N LEU A 355 -29.95 2.51 24.57
CA LEU A 355 -29.90 1.06 24.77
C LEU A 355 -28.67 0.73 25.61
N SER A 356 -28.83 0.71 26.94
CA SER A 356 -27.77 0.39 27.92
C SER A 356 -27.16 -1.03 27.79
N LYS A 357 -27.42 -1.76 26.69
CA LYS A 357 -26.87 -3.09 26.42
C LYS A 357 -25.67 -3.00 25.48
N LYS A 358 -24.56 -3.57 25.97
CA LYS A 358 -23.19 -3.54 25.43
C LYS A 358 -22.98 -4.35 24.14
N LEU A 359 -24.02 -4.83 23.46
CA LEU A 359 -23.87 -5.78 22.35
C LEU A 359 -23.90 -5.10 20.98
N GLN A 360 -23.08 -5.64 20.08
CA GLN A 360 -23.05 -5.43 18.62
C GLN A 360 -22.31 -4.21 18.04
N SER A 361 -21.70 -3.35 18.87
CA SER A 361 -21.02 -2.11 18.44
C SER A 361 -19.83 -2.28 17.46
N ARG A 362 -19.06 -3.39 17.51
CA ARG A 362 -17.79 -3.48 16.75
C ARG A 362 -17.96 -3.60 15.24
N LYS A 363 -18.97 -4.34 14.75
CA LYS A 363 -19.19 -4.49 13.30
C LYS A 363 -19.68 -3.18 12.69
N GLU A 364 -20.58 -2.49 13.38
CA GLU A 364 -21.13 -1.20 12.95
C GLU A 364 -20.07 -0.09 12.96
N MET A 365 -19.20 -0.08 13.98
CA MET A 365 -18.10 0.88 14.08
C MET A 365 -17.07 0.69 12.95
N ASN A 366 -16.79 -0.54 12.52
CA ASN A 366 -15.90 -0.78 11.37
C ASN A 366 -16.49 -0.23 10.06
N ILE A 367 -17.80 -0.38 9.84
CA ILE A 367 -18.48 0.19 8.67
C ILE A 367 -18.41 1.72 8.71
N LEU A 368 -18.56 2.30 9.91
CA LEU A 368 -18.48 3.74 10.13
C LEU A 368 -17.08 4.30 9.90
N LEU A 369 -16.06 3.63 10.42
CA LEU A 369 -14.66 4.01 10.24
C LEU A 369 -14.29 3.96 8.75
N TYR A 370 -14.73 2.93 8.03
CA TYR A 370 -14.54 2.83 6.59
C TYR A 370 -15.20 3.99 5.83
N ALA A 371 -16.45 4.34 6.17
CA ALA A 371 -17.16 5.45 5.53
C ALA A 371 -16.48 6.81 5.82
N CYS A 372 -16.01 7.02 7.06
CA CYS A 372 -15.31 8.24 7.45
C CYS A 372 -13.95 8.36 6.75
N ALA A 373 -13.18 7.28 6.68
CA ALA A 373 -11.92 7.24 5.97
C ALA A 373 -12.12 7.50 4.47
N ARG A 374 -13.05 6.79 3.82
CA ARG A 374 -13.40 7.01 2.40
C ARG A 374 -13.77 8.47 2.15
N PHE A 375 -14.62 9.04 2.99
CA PHE A 375 -15.02 10.45 2.89
C PHE A 375 -13.84 11.42 3.05
N LEU A 376 -12.97 11.23 4.04
CA LEU A 376 -11.78 12.06 4.25
C LEU A 376 -10.87 12.01 3.02
N PHE A 377 -10.63 10.83 2.46
CA PHE A 377 -9.84 10.69 1.23
C PHE A 377 -10.53 11.35 0.03
N ASP A 378 -11.84 11.21 -0.13
CA ASP A 378 -12.58 11.81 -1.24
C ASP A 378 -12.63 13.35 -1.12
N VAL A 379 -12.70 13.92 0.09
CA VAL A 379 -12.63 15.38 0.31
C VAL A 379 -11.23 15.92 0.18
N VAL A 380 -10.23 15.24 0.75
CA VAL A 380 -8.82 15.66 0.57
C VAL A 380 -8.48 15.64 -0.91
N ALA A 381 -8.93 14.61 -1.64
CA ALA A 381 -8.82 14.58 -3.08
C ALA A 381 -9.47 15.83 -3.71
N VAL A 382 -10.78 15.97 -3.56
CA VAL A 382 -11.51 17.03 -4.26
C VAL A 382 -11.04 18.44 -3.87
N CYS A 383 -10.75 18.69 -2.60
CA CYS A 383 -10.36 20.01 -2.12
C CYS A 383 -8.88 20.34 -2.38
N ALA A 384 -7.96 19.40 -2.14
CA ALA A 384 -6.52 19.70 -2.17
C ALA A 384 -6.00 19.88 -3.60
N VAL A 385 -6.51 19.13 -4.57
CA VAL A 385 -5.88 19.10 -5.91
C VAL A 385 -6.82 19.54 -7.04
N TYR A 386 -8.14 19.71 -6.81
CA TYR A 386 -9.04 20.32 -7.81
C TYR A 386 -9.45 21.78 -7.50
N GLY A 387 -9.41 22.22 -6.25
CA GLY A 387 -10.17 23.40 -5.81
C GLY A 387 -9.38 24.68 -5.55
N TYR A 388 -8.24 24.61 -4.86
CA TYR A 388 -7.73 25.79 -4.15
C TYR A 388 -6.22 26.05 -4.19
N PHE A 389 -5.42 25.11 -4.67
CA PHE A 389 -4.04 25.43 -4.99
C PHE A 389 -3.98 25.75 -6.48
N PRO A 390 -3.65 26.99 -6.89
CA PRO A 390 -3.08 27.22 -8.22
C PRO A 390 -1.75 26.49 -8.23
N ILE A 391 -1.83 25.18 -8.49
CA ILE A 391 -0.67 24.39 -8.86
C ILE A 391 -0.23 25.06 -10.18
N PRO A 392 0.96 25.67 -10.24
CA PRO A 392 1.48 26.22 -11.49
C PRO A 392 1.35 25.15 -12.58
N ASP A 393 1.15 25.54 -13.85
CA ASP A 393 0.79 24.66 -14.99
C ASP A 393 1.70 23.42 -15.21
N THR A 394 2.70 23.21 -14.35
CA THR A 394 3.40 21.97 -14.09
C THR A 394 2.62 21.04 -13.15
N GLU A 395 1.98 20.05 -13.77
CA GLU A 395 1.76 18.66 -13.33
C GLU A 395 1.12 18.35 -11.95
N PHE A 396 0.11 17.47 -12.00
CA PHE A 396 -0.64 16.77 -10.93
C PHE A 396 -1.93 17.42 -10.39
N GLY A 397 -3.09 16.73 -10.33
CA GLY A 397 -3.41 15.32 -10.53
C GLY A 397 -4.92 15.01 -10.42
N HIS A 398 -5.30 13.71 -10.34
CA HIS A 398 -6.37 13.09 -9.47
C HIS A 398 -6.97 11.75 -9.95
N ILE A 399 -7.59 10.84 -9.16
CA ILE A 399 -7.31 10.21 -7.83
C ILE A 399 -7.91 8.77 -7.73
N SER A 400 -8.82 8.32 -8.60
CA SER A 400 -9.03 6.86 -8.84
C SER A 400 -7.78 6.23 -9.47
N ALA A 401 -7.00 7.10 -10.10
CA ALA A 401 -5.63 6.87 -10.46
C ALA A 401 -4.69 6.81 -9.24
N LEU A 402 -4.96 7.21 -8.00
CA LEU A 402 -3.91 7.20 -6.93
C LEU A 402 -3.43 5.79 -6.57
N GLN A 403 -4.32 4.81 -6.54
CA GLN A 403 -3.89 3.43 -6.30
C GLN A 403 -3.20 2.87 -7.54
N VAL A 404 -3.72 3.17 -8.73
CA VAL A 404 -3.14 2.77 -10.01
C VAL A 404 -1.86 3.58 -10.34
N ILE A 405 -1.65 4.80 -9.85
CA ILE A 405 -0.49 5.72 -9.96
C ILE A 405 0.51 5.40 -8.86
N VAL A 406 0.10 4.89 -7.69
CA VAL A 406 1.08 4.33 -6.76
C VAL A 406 1.69 3.08 -7.39
N TRP A 407 0.87 2.21 -8.00
CA TRP A 407 1.35 1.00 -8.67
C TRP A 407 2.05 1.25 -10.01
N LEU A 408 1.56 2.20 -10.81
CA LEU A 408 2.11 2.52 -12.13
C LEU A 408 3.03 3.70 -12.11
N GLY A 409 2.86 4.67 -11.23
CA GLY A 409 3.95 5.56 -10.87
C GLY A 409 5.08 4.75 -10.27
N GLY A 410 4.83 3.68 -9.51
CA GLY A 410 5.86 2.70 -9.14
C GLY A 410 6.46 1.94 -10.34
N ALA A 411 5.64 1.43 -11.27
CA ALA A 411 6.12 0.70 -12.46
C ALA A 411 6.78 1.60 -13.51
N THR A 412 6.29 2.83 -13.68
CA THR A 412 6.82 3.89 -14.55
C THR A 412 8.07 4.47 -13.92
N PHE A 413 8.09 4.69 -12.60
CA PHE A 413 9.31 5.00 -11.87
C PHE A 413 10.37 3.95 -12.11
N CYS A 414 10.05 2.66 -11.92
CA CYS A 414 10.97 1.58 -12.29
C CYS A 414 11.37 1.66 -13.78
N GLY A 415 10.42 1.75 -14.70
CA GLY A 415 10.68 1.81 -16.14
C GLY A 415 11.58 2.97 -16.56
N VAL A 416 11.36 4.16 -16.00
CA VAL A 416 12.15 5.37 -16.29
C VAL A 416 13.51 5.29 -15.59
N CYS A 417 13.60 4.81 -14.35
CA CYS A 417 14.86 4.54 -13.65
C CYS A 417 15.74 3.51 -14.37
N TYR A 418 15.14 2.57 -15.12
CA TYR A 418 15.83 1.59 -15.97
C TYR A 418 16.00 2.04 -17.43
N SER A 419 15.40 3.17 -17.84
CA SER A 419 15.52 3.70 -19.20
C SER A 419 16.85 4.44 -19.39
N SER A 420 17.22 4.71 -20.65
CA SER A 420 18.37 5.60 -20.93
C SER A 420 18.09 7.07 -20.61
N LEU A 421 16.84 7.46 -20.37
CA LEU A 421 16.38 8.84 -20.22
C LEU A 421 16.53 9.40 -18.80
N ALA A 422 16.61 8.51 -17.81
CA ALA A 422 17.06 8.82 -16.47
C ALA A 422 18.25 7.95 -16.11
N GLY A 423 19.03 8.40 -15.15
CA GLY A 423 20.19 7.66 -14.70
C GLY A 423 20.36 7.94 -13.24
N PHE A 424 20.60 6.88 -12.52
CA PHE A 424 21.11 6.98 -11.19
C PHE A 424 22.50 6.36 -11.25
N LEU A 425 23.50 7.21 -11.11
CA LEU A 425 24.85 6.72 -10.89
C LEU A 425 24.89 6.23 -9.45
N LEU A 426 25.49 5.08 -9.26
CA LEU A 426 25.92 4.71 -7.93
C LEU A 426 26.93 5.80 -7.52
N SER A 427 26.61 6.50 -6.44
CA SER A 427 27.48 7.52 -5.84
C SER A 427 28.89 6.95 -5.60
N ALA A 428 29.88 7.81 -5.34
CA ALA A 428 31.26 7.40 -5.05
C ALA A 428 31.34 6.39 -3.90
N ASP A 429 30.55 6.61 -2.85
CA ASP A 429 29.35 5.85 -2.51
C ASP A 429 29.42 4.33 -2.67
N GLY A 430 28.47 3.82 -3.46
CA GLY A 430 28.18 2.39 -3.63
C GLY A 430 26.75 1.98 -3.21
N PHE A 431 25.98 2.85 -2.55
CA PHE A 431 24.74 2.53 -1.83
C PHE A 431 23.70 3.63 -2.02
N THR A 432 24.11 4.88 -2.23
CA THR A 432 23.23 5.94 -2.71
C THR A 432 23.22 6.00 -4.22
N LEU A 433 21.99 6.09 -4.73
CA LEU A 433 21.71 6.41 -6.11
C LEU A 433 21.78 7.93 -6.24
N GLN A 434 22.90 8.44 -6.76
CA GLN A 434 23.02 9.84 -7.11
C GLN A 434 22.39 10.04 -8.48
N GLY A 435 21.57 11.09 -8.62
CA GLY A 435 21.02 11.42 -9.92
C GLY A 435 22.12 11.74 -10.93
N ASP A 436 22.17 11.00 -12.03
CA ASP A 436 22.87 11.42 -13.24
C ASP A 436 22.10 12.58 -13.92
N PHE A 437 22.35 13.81 -13.46
CA PHE A 437 21.70 15.01 -13.99
C PHE A 437 22.10 15.34 -15.43
N SER A 438 23.07 14.61 -16.02
CA SER A 438 23.32 14.70 -17.47
C SER A 438 22.15 14.16 -18.30
N LYS A 439 21.26 13.39 -17.67
CA LYS A 439 20.10 12.80 -18.32
C LYS A 439 18.82 13.60 -18.05
N PRO A 440 17.97 13.77 -19.08
CA PRO A 440 16.90 14.77 -19.08
C PRO A 440 15.81 14.53 -18.00
N TRP A 441 15.63 13.30 -17.52
CA TRP A 441 14.54 12.97 -16.59
C TRP A 441 14.98 12.80 -15.14
N THR A 442 16.29 12.80 -14.87
CA THR A 442 16.80 12.50 -13.53
C THR A 442 16.35 13.51 -12.48
N ALA A 443 16.33 14.81 -12.81
CA ALA A 443 15.88 15.86 -11.90
C ALA A 443 14.38 15.73 -11.57
N SER A 444 13.55 15.50 -12.58
CA SER A 444 12.10 15.31 -12.43
C SER A 444 11.77 14.09 -11.58
N ILE A 445 12.52 13.00 -11.72
CA ILE A 445 12.34 11.78 -10.90
C ILE A 445 12.79 11.99 -9.47
N GLY A 446 13.88 12.74 -9.25
CA GLY A 446 14.26 13.17 -7.91
C GLY A 446 13.10 13.91 -7.24
N PHE A 447 12.55 14.92 -7.92
CA PHE A 447 11.39 15.67 -7.41
C PHE A 447 10.18 14.76 -7.12
N TYR A 448 9.89 13.82 -8.01
CA TYR A 448 8.82 12.82 -7.81
C TYR A 448 9.04 11.96 -6.55
N LEU A 449 10.27 11.47 -6.35
CA LEU A 449 10.69 10.67 -5.19
C LEU A 449 10.60 11.42 -3.86
N ALA A 450 10.76 12.73 -3.87
CA ALA A 450 10.69 13.55 -2.67
C ALA A 450 9.24 13.91 -2.29
N TYR A 451 8.48 14.46 -3.23
CA TYR A 451 7.25 15.19 -2.90
C TYR A 451 6.03 14.28 -2.76
N ILE A 452 5.93 13.21 -3.54
CA ILE A 452 4.76 12.32 -3.51
C ILE A 452 4.71 11.48 -2.23
N PRO A 453 5.81 10.84 -1.80
CA PRO A 453 5.80 10.11 -0.53
C PRO A 453 5.54 11.03 0.66
N LEU A 454 6.10 12.25 0.66
CA LEU A 454 5.81 13.27 1.68
C LEU A 454 4.34 13.70 1.69
N GLY A 455 3.73 13.94 0.53
CA GLY A 455 2.31 14.29 0.43
C GLY A 455 1.38 13.16 0.90
N SER A 456 1.70 11.92 0.54
CA SER A 456 1.00 10.72 1.02
C SER A 456 1.12 10.55 2.53
N PHE A 457 2.32 10.78 3.07
CA PHE A 457 2.61 10.80 4.48
C PHE A 457 1.76 11.87 5.21
N LEU A 458 1.83 13.14 4.81
CA LEU A 458 1.07 14.22 5.47
C LEU A 458 -0.44 13.99 5.45
N THR A 459 -0.96 13.42 4.37
CA THR A 459 -2.38 13.06 4.25
C THR A 459 -2.76 11.96 5.24
N THR A 460 -1.95 10.92 5.31
CA THR A 460 -2.19 9.81 6.24
C THR A 460 -2.06 10.29 7.69
N PHE A 461 -1.14 11.23 7.97
CA PHE A 461 -0.93 11.81 9.30
C PHE A 461 -2.18 12.53 9.79
N THR A 462 -2.69 13.41 8.93
CA THR A 462 -3.84 14.25 9.20
C THR A 462 -5.05 13.36 9.47
N THR A 463 -5.21 12.29 8.71
CA THR A 463 -6.26 11.28 8.91
C THR A 463 -6.15 10.60 10.28
N TYR A 464 -4.95 10.17 10.68
CA TYR A 464 -4.72 9.57 12.00
C TYR A 464 -4.95 10.55 13.16
N ILE A 465 -4.55 11.81 13.03
CA ILE A 465 -4.83 12.85 14.03
C ILE A 465 -6.34 13.07 14.17
N VAL A 466 -7.08 13.15 13.06
CA VAL A 466 -8.54 13.31 13.11
C VAL A 466 -9.21 12.12 13.81
N ILE A 467 -8.80 10.89 13.48
CA ILE A 467 -9.30 9.68 14.15
C ILE A 467 -8.96 9.71 15.65
N PHE A 468 -7.74 10.08 16.01
CA PHE A 468 -7.29 10.14 17.39
C PHE A 468 -8.04 11.21 18.21
N LEU A 469 -8.17 12.43 17.68
CA LEU A 469 -8.92 13.52 18.32
C LEU A 469 -10.40 13.15 18.50
N TYR A 470 -10.99 12.45 17.52
CA TYR A 470 -12.34 11.94 17.64
C TYR A 470 -12.47 10.90 18.78
N LEU A 471 -11.49 10.00 18.91
CA LEU A 471 -11.46 9.03 20.00
C LEU A 471 -11.27 9.70 21.38
N LEU A 472 -10.41 10.73 21.47
CA LEU A 472 -10.25 11.54 22.68
C LEU A 472 -11.52 12.30 23.06
N TYR A 473 -12.18 12.94 22.09
CA TYR A 473 -13.45 13.60 22.27
C TYR A 473 -14.52 12.63 22.79
N LYS A 474 -14.61 11.45 22.18
CA LYS A 474 -15.54 10.39 22.60
C LYS A 474 -15.22 9.90 24.02
N LYS A 475 -13.94 9.79 24.38
CA LYS A 475 -13.50 9.41 25.73
C LYS A 475 -13.84 10.48 26.77
N ALA A 476 -13.57 11.76 26.48
CA ALA A 476 -13.88 12.87 27.36
C ALA A 476 -15.38 13.00 27.64
N ARG A 477 -16.22 12.65 26.66
CA ARG A 477 -17.68 12.70 26.79
C ARG A 477 -18.31 11.49 27.50
N THR A 478 -17.60 10.36 27.54
CA THR A 478 -18.11 9.10 28.10
C THR A 478 -17.28 8.77 29.34
N GLU A 479 -17.63 9.38 30.48
CA GLU A 479 -16.88 9.40 31.76
C GLU A 479 -16.48 8.03 32.34
N ASN A 480 -16.77 6.92 31.68
CA ASN A 480 -16.55 5.58 32.21
C ASN A 480 -16.04 4.53 31.20
N ILE A 481 -15.43 4.96 30.10
CA ILE A 481 -14.72 4.01 29.23
C ILE A 481 -13.33 3.78 29.81
N GLN A 482 -13.18 2.69 30.58
CA GLN A 482 -11.88 2.07 30.78
C GLN A 482 -11.29 1.78 29.40
N THR A 483 -10.35 2.62 28.96
CA THR A 483 -9.67 2.44 27.68
C THR A 483 -9.05 1.05 27.67
N ASN A 484 -9.55 0.20 26.78
CA ASN A 484 -9.05 -1.15 26.68
C ASN A 484 -7.57 -1.05 26.28
N SER A 485 -6.69 -1.69 27.05
CA SER A 485 -5.26 -1.72 26.76
C SER A 485 -4.94 -2.06 25.30
N ALA A 486 -5.83 -2.78 24.60
CA ALA A 486 -5.70 -3.07 23.17
C ALA A 486 -5.81 -1.83 22.25
N GLU A 487 -6.68 -0.87 22.56
CA GLU A 487 -6.88 0.34 21.75
C GLU A 487 -5.68 1.28 21.85
N TRP A 488 -5.17 1.48 23.07
CA TRP A 488 -3.93 2.23 23.30
C TRP A 488 -2.74 1.60 22.57
N ARG A 489 -2.69 0.27 22.46
CA ARG A 489 -1.63 -0.43 21.73
C ARG A 489 -1.73 -0.24 20.22
N ILE A 490 -2.92 -0.34 19.65
CA ILE A 490 -3.15 -0.06 18.22
C ILE A 490 -2.77 1.38 17.90
N LEU A 491 -3.12 2.32 18.79
CA LEU A 491 -2.76 3.73 18.62
C LEU A 491 -1.24 3.94 18.72
N ALA A 492 -0.58 3.39 19.75
CA ALA A 492 0.87 3.48 19.90
C ALA A 492 1.59 2.86 18.70
N GLN A 493 1.11 1.72 18.22
CA GLN A 493 1.59 1.03 17.03
C GLN A 493 1.47 1.92 15.78
N ALA A 494 0.30 2.53 15.59
CA ALA A 494 0.07 3.46 14.48
C ALA A 494 1.00 4.67 14.58
N VAL A 495 1.10 5.32 15.74
CA VAL A 495 1.96 6.50 15.96
C VAL A 495 3.44 6.19 15.71
N VAL A 496 3.95 5.06 16.21
CA VAL A 496 5.34 4.66 16.00
C VAL A 496 5.62 4.37 14.52
N ARG A 497 4.72 3.62 13.85
CA ARG A 497 4.77 3.40 12.39
C ARG A 497 4.80 4.72 11.63
N PHE A 498 3.93 5.64 12.04
CA PHE A 498 3.78 6.92 11.42
C PHE A 498 5.04 7.79 11.55
N LEU A 499 5.57 7.95 12.76
CA LEU A 499 6.77 8.75 12.99
C LEU A 499 7.98 8.18 12.25
N GLY A 500 8.08 6.85 12.15
CA GLY A 500 9.09 6.16 11.35
C GLY A 500 9.02 6.49 9.87
N ASP A 501 7.89 6.16 9.24
CA ASP A 501 7.62 6.43 7.83
C ASP A 501 7.87 7.93 7.54
N GLY A 502 7.38 8.83 8.39
CA GLY A 502 7.54 10.27 8.24
C GLY A 502 8.96 10.79 8.31
N SER A 503 9.76 10.25 9.22
CA SER A 503 11.16 10.66 9.38
C SER A 503 12.00 10.28 8.17
N ILE A 504 11.73 9.13 7.53
CA ILE A 504 12.36 8.75 6.27
C ILE A 504 11.96 9.72 5.18
N GLU A 505 10.66 9.93 4.99
CA GLU A 505 10.18 10.75 3.88
C GLU A 505 10.62 12.20 4.02
N ALA A 506 10.64 12.75 5.23
CA ALA A 506 11.17 14.08 5.49
C ALA A 506 12.68 14.17 5.18
N THR A 507 13.45 13.13 5.50
CA THR A 507 14.89 13.09 5.24
C THR A 507 15.18 12.94 3.74
N LEU A 508 14.45 12.05 3.06
CA LEU A 508 14.53 11.84 1.62
C LEU A 508 14.17 13.12 0.86
N PHE A 509 13.07 13.75 1.26
CA PHE A 509 12.64 15.04 0.73
C PHE A 509 13.70 16.11 0.88
N TYR A 510 14.28 16.24 2.08
CA TYR A 510 15.31 17.24 2.34
C TYR A 510 16.57 16.99 1.51
N GLN A 511 17.02 15.73 1.45
CA GLN A 511 18.19 15.33 0.66
C GLN A 511 18.01 15.68 -0.82
N ILE A 512 16.87 15.34 -1.40
CA ILE A 512 16.59 15.61 -2.82
C ILE A 512 16.45 17.11 -3.09
N THR A 513 15.76 17.85 -2.21
CA THR A 513 15.36 19.24 -2.49
C THR A 513 16.49 20.24 -2.25
N PHE A 514 17.33 20.02 -1.23
CA PHE A 514 18.26 21.05 -0.76
C PHE A 514 19.74 20.75 -1.03
N THR A 515 20.08 19.60 -1.62
CA THR A 515 21.50 19.20 -1.75
C THR A 515 21.97 18.86 -3.16
N VAL A 516 21.28 19.37 -4.20
CA VAL A 516 21.56 19.09 -5.63
C VAL A 516 23.03 19.32 -6.03
N ASP A 517 23.73 20.30 -5.43
CA ASP A 517 25.13 20.58 -5.78
C ASP A 517 26.17 20.22 -4.69
N ASN A 518 25.72 19.77 -3.51
CA ASN A 518 26.59 19.34 -2.41
C ASN A 518 25.76 18.49 -1.44
N THR A 519 25.48 17.24 -1.82
CA THR A 519 25.01 16.21 -0.89
C THR A 519 26.05 16.04 0.19
N SER A 520 25.90 16.80 1.28
CA SER A 520 26.66 16.62 2.50
C SER A 520 26.55 15.14 2.86
N PRO A 521 27.67 14.41 2.98
CA PRO A 521 27.65 12.98 3.28
C PRO A 521 26.83 12.68 4.54
N MET A 522 26.70 13.65 5.46
CA MET A 522 25.86 13.56 6.65
C MET A 522 24.37 13.32 6.34
N PHE A 523 23.79 13.91 5.29
CA PHE A 523 22.35 13.74 4.99
C PHE A 523 22.02 12.36 4.41
N SER A 524 22.87 11.83 3.53
CA SER A 524 22.79 10.44 3.05
C SER A 524 22.80 9.46 4.24
N GLN A 525 23.64 9.74 5.24
CA GLN A 525 23.72 8.93 6.45
C GLN A 525 22.47 9.01 7.32
N ILE A 526 21.86 10.19 7.48
CA ILE A 526 20.57 10.34 8.17
C ILE A 526 19.49 9.54 7.45
N PHE A 527 19.48 9.56 6.12
CA PHE A 527 18.49 8.82 5.34
C PHE A 527 18.64 7.31 5.51
N HIS A 528 19.87 6.78 5.44
CA HIS A 528 20.14 5.37 5.72
C HIS A 528 19.80 4.98 7.16
N PHE A 529 20.08 5.87 8.13
CA PHE A 529 19.68 5.69 9.53
C PHE A 529 18.16 5.63 9.68
N ALA A 530 17.43 6.63 9.19
CA ALA A 530 15.97 6.67 9.27
C ALA A 530 15.35 5.43 8.57
N SER A 531 15.88 5.06 7.39
CA SER A 531 15.47 3.89 6.61
C SER A 531 15.60 2.59 7.40
N LEU A 532 16.76 2.40 8.01
CA LEU A 532 17.03 1.22 8.81
C LEU A 532 16.10 1.21 10.05
N ILE A 533 15.84 2.34 10.73
CA ILE A 533 14.91 2.39 11.89
C ILE A 533 13.52 1.98 11.47
N ASN A 534 13.04 2.47 10.35
CA ASN A 534 11.66 2.22 9.99
C ASN A 534 11.42 0.83 9.44
N PHE A 535 12.28 0.34 8.55
CA PHE A 535 12.06 -0.97 7.93
C PHE A 535 12.46 -2.11 8.85
N VAL A 536 13.51 -1.89 9.63
CA VAL A 536 14.02 -2.90 10.54
C VAL A 536 13.32 -2.66 11.90
N CYS A 537 13.51 -1.55 12.64
CA CYS A 537 13.04 -1.46 14.05
C CYS A 537 11.53 -1.52 14.18
N ILE A 538 10.82 -0.73 13.39
CA ILE A 538 9.45 -0.36 13.71
C ILE A 538 8.43 -1.49 13.55
N PRO A 539 8.31 -2.22 12.41
CA PRO A 539 7.33 -3.31 12.26
C PRO A 539 7.43 -4.37 13.37
N PRO A 540 8.63 -4.76 13.79
CA PRO A 540 8.82 -5.58 14.95
C PRO A 540 8.33 -4.90 16.25
N ILE A 541 8.74 -3.66 16.60
CA ILE A 541 8.30 -2.96 17.83
C ILE A 541 6.77 -2.95 17.91
N VAL A 542 6.17 -2.61 16.78
CA VAL A 542 4.73 -2.60 16.49
C VAL A 542 4.10 -3.96 16.80
N PHE A 543 4.69 -5.06 16.33
CA PHE A 543 4.22 -6.42 16.61
C PHE A 543 4.29 -6.77 18.11
N LEU A 544 5.34 -6.34 18.83
CA LEU A 544 5.49 -6.62 20.26
C LEU A 544 4.48 -5.91 21.13
N ILE A 545 4.21 -4.66 20.77
CA ILE A 545 3.21 -3.84 21.44
C ILE A 545 1.83 -4.47 21.21
N GLY A 546 1.52 -4.93 19.99
CA GLY A 546 0.26 -5.61 19.66
C GLY A 546 0.08 -6.98 20.31
N ALA A 547 1.14 -7.79 20.40
CA ALA A 547 1.09 -9.15 20.91
C ALA A 547 1.12 -9.20 22.46
N LYS A 548 -0.04 -9.05 23.13
CA LYS A 548 -0.21 -9.75 24.42
C LYS A 548 -0.48 -11.23 24.10
N PRO A 549 0.16 -12.17 24.81
CA PRO A 549 -0.38 -13.51 24.91
C PRO A 549 -1.80 -13.36 25.48
N ARG A 550 -2.80 -13.72 24.68
CA ARG A 550 -4.16 -13.83 25.20
C ARG A 550 -4.12 -15.07 26.08
N ASN A 551 -3.94 -14.90 27.39
CA ASN A 551 -4.08 -15.96 28.40
C ASN A 551 -5.55 -16.41 28.49
N ARG A 552 -6.14 -16.86 27.36
CA ARG A 552 -7.46 -17.49 27.32
C ARG A 552 -7.43 -18.93 27.82
N TYR A 553 -6.24 -19.46 28.12
CA TYR A 553 -6.10 -20.83 28.63
C TYR A 553 -6.59 -21.04 30.07
N TYR A 554 -6.98 -19.99 30.79
CA TYR A 554 -7.58 -20.14 32.13
C TYR A 554 -9.12 -20.13 32.15
N ASP A 555 -9.82 -19.71 31.08
CA ASP A 555 -11.30 -19.66 31.08
C ASP A 555 -11.97 -20.90 30.47
N VAL A 556 -11.27 -21.68 29.63
CA VAL A 556 -11.89 -22.83 28.93
C VAL A 556 -12.14 -24.01 29.88
N ARG A 557 -11.59 -24.02 31.09
CA ARG A 557 -11.79 -25.11 32.05
C ARG A 557 -13.04 -24.97 32.93
N GLU A 558 -13.71 -23.81 32.94
CA GLU A 558 -14.98 -23.65 33.66
C GLU A 558 -16.21 -23.89 32.76
N GLU A 559 -16.16 -23.57 31.46
CA GLU A 559 -17.31 -23.82 30.56
C GLU A 559 -17.52 -25.31 30.20
N SER A 560 -16.49 -26.16 30.28
CA SER A 560 -16.63 -27.60 30.00
C SER A 560 -17.31 -28.39 31.12
N VAL A 561 -17.64 -27.76 32.26
CA VAL A 561 -18.38 -28.43 33.35
C VAL A 561 -19.90 -28.20 33.21
N ASP A 562 -20.34 -27.14 32.53
CA ASP A 562 -21.78 -26.81 32.41
C ASP A 562 -22.42 -27.19 31.07
N SER A 563 -21.65 -27.45 30.00
CA SER A 563 -22.20 -27.79 28.68
C SER A 563 -22.69 -29.23 28.54
N SER A 564 -22.63 -30.05 29.60
CA SER A 564 -23.22 -31.40 29.62
C SER A 564 -24.74 -31.40 29.87
N ARG A 565 -25.38 -30.23 29.96
CA ARG A 565 -26.80 -30.11 30.35
C ARG A 565 -27.79 -29.59 29.31
N THR A 566 -27.39 -29.22 28.10
CA THR A 566 -28.36 -28.76 27.08
C THR A 566 -28.06 -29.36 25.72
N GLY A 567 -28.68 -30.51 25.47
CA GLY A 567 -28.62 -31.24 24.21
C GLY A 567 -29.44 -30.62 23.09
N GLU A 568 -29.03 -31.02 21.88
CA GLU A 568 -29.84 -31.28 20.68
C GLU A 568 -30.67 -30.13 20.11
N GLY A 569 -30.22 -29.55 18.99
CA GLY A 569 -31.17 -28.90 18.07
C GLY A 569 -30.67 -27.97 16.97
N ASN A 570 -29.41 -27.50 16.95
CA ASN A 570 -29.04 -26.35 16.09
C ASN A 570 -27.76 -26.52 15.24
N GLU A 571 -27.46 -27.71 14.76
CA GLU A 571 -26.28 -27.94 13.89
C GLU A 571 -26.46 -27.51 12.42
N SER A 572 -27.66 -27.19 11.94
CA SER A 572 -27.89 -27.00 10.49
C SER A 572 -27.67 -25.58 9.94
N ILE A 573 -27.39 -24.57 10.78
CA ILE A 573 -27.33 -23.16 10.32
C ILE A 573 -25.91 -22.59 10.25
N LEU A 574 -24.91 -23.22 10.89
CA LEU A 574 -23.55 -22.65 10.97
C LEU A 574 -22.61 -22.99 9.81
N GLU A 575 -22.94 -23.92 8.92
CA GLU A 575 -22.10 -24.27 7.76
C GLU A 575 -22.20 -23.29 6.57
N LEU A 576 -23.02 -22.23 6.66
CA LEU A 576 -23.32 -21.32 5.54
C LEU A 576 -22.96 -19.84 5.76
N MET A 577 -22.29 -19.51 6.87
CA MET A 577 -21.71 -18.18 7.14
C MET A 577 -20.19 -18.24 7.12
#